data_AF-A0A7W0T3X7-F1
#
_entry.id   AF-A0A7W0T3X7-F1
#
_cell.length_a   1.000
_cell.length_b   1.000
_cell.length_c   1.000
_cell.angle_alpha   90.00
_cell.angle_beta   90.00
_cell.angle_gamma   90.00
#
_symmetry.space_group_name_H-M   'P 1'
#
loop_
_entity.id
_entity.type
_entity.pdbx_description
1 polymer ?
#
loop_
_entity_poly.entity_id
_entity_poly.type
_entity_poly.pdbx_seq_one_letter_code
_entity_poly.pdbx_strand_id
1 'polypeptide(L)'
;MAPVGRPLRRAAVGLRTRGWPPHSRLFLAHDVEGWVLEYEARQLERTAHALGVKTGPTRWVKGIERQSIFHLSQFTLLLHDFDRRKNRLGFAYFHGRPGTPGMPEFDACFETLRRRHAEIDRVQVTSSAME
;
A
#
# COMPACT_ATOMS: atom_id res chain seq x y z
N MET A 1 -15.53 -18.98 1.47
CA MET A 1 -15.18 -19.23 0.05
C MET A 1 -14.56 -17.96 -0.54
N ALA A 2 -13.26 -17.96 -0.86
CA ALA A 2 -12.69 -16.85 -1.61
C ALA A 2 -13.28 -16.86 -3.04
N PRO A 3 -13.67 -15.71 -3.61
CA PRO A 3 -14.25 -15.69 -4.94
C PRO A 3 -13.21 -16.18 -5.95
N VAL A 4 -13.59 -17.18 -6.75
CA VAL A 4 -12.76 -17.87 -7.75
C VAL A 4 -12.08 -16.90 -8.75
N GLY A 5 -12.57 -15.66 -8.88
CA GLY A 5 -11.97 -14.62 -9.71
C GLY A 5 -10.67 -13.98 -9.18
N ARG A 6 -10.37 -14.05 -7.87
CA ARG A 6 -9.14 -13.48 -7.28
C ARG A 6 -7.85 -14.18 -7.75
N PRO A 7 -7.73 -15.52 -7.71
CA PRO A 7 -6.51 -16.20 -8.16
C PRO A 7 -6.24 -16.02 -9.66
N LEU A 8 -7.28 -15.99 -10.51
CA LEU A 8 -7.15 -15.76 -11.95
C LEU A 8 -6.61 -14.35 -12.26
N ARG A 9 -7.15 -13.31 -11.60
CA ARG A 9 -6.64 -11.94 -11.76
C ARG A 9 -5.18 -11.82 -11.32
N ARG A 10 -4.80 -12.47 -10.21
CA ARG A 10 -3.42 -12.50 -9.73
C ARG A 10 -2.48 -13.17 -10.73
N ALA A 11 -2.84 -14.34 -11.24
CA ALA A 11 -2.03 -15.05 -12.24
C ALA A 11 -1.85 -14.21 -13.51
N ALA A 12 -2.92 -13.55 -13.97
CA ALA A 12 -2.86 -12.67 -15.13
C ALA A 12 -1.93 -11.45 -14.92
N VAL A 13 -1.92 -10.85 -13.73
CA VAL A 13 -0.97 -9.78 -13.40
C VAL A 13 0.45 -10.33 -13.40
N GLY A 14 0.71 -11.44 -12.70
CA GLY A 14 2.04 -12.06 -12.63
C GLY A 14 2.62 -12.39 -14.00
N LEU A 15 1.81 -12.94 -14.92
CA LEU A 15 2.23 -13.20 -16.30
C LEU A 15 2.60 -11.91 -17.04
N ARG A 16 1.78 -10.86 -16.92
CA ARG A 16 2.01 -9.57 -17.59
C ARG A 16 3.23 -8.82 -17.05
N THR A 17 3.64 -9.10 -15.83
CA THR A 17 4.74 -8.38 -15.17
C THR A 17 6.01 -9.21 -14.99
N ARG A 18 6.05 -10.45 -15.48
CA ARG A 18 7.17 -11.39 -15.29
C ARG A 18 8.51 -10.86 -15.83
N GLY A 19 8.47 -10.11 -16.93
CA GLY A 19 9.67 -9.54 -17.56
C GLY A 19 10.13 -8.22 -16.95
N TRP A 20 9.44 -7.68 -15.94
CA TRP A 20 9.83 -6.40 -15.36
C TRP A 20 11.01 -6.56 -14.40
N PRO A 21 12.01 -5.66 -14.43
CA PRO A 21 13.05 -5.65 -13.41
C PRO A 21 12.45 -5.46 -12.00
N PRO A 22 13.05 -6.06 -10.95
CA PRO A 22 12.58 -5.90 -9.58
C PRO A 22 12.58 -4.43 -9.15
N HIS A 23 11.54 -4.03 -8.42
CA HIS A 23 11.39 -2.69 -7.84
C HIS A 23 11.53 -1.54 -8.87
N SER A 24 11.22 -1.81 -10.13
CA SER A 24 11.31 -0.84 -11.23
C SER A 24 10.06 0.00 -11.40
N ARG A 25 8.95 -0.39 -10.76
CA ARG A 25 7.69 0.33 -10.79
C ARG A 25 7.11 0.56 -9.40
N LEU A 26 6.54 1.75 -9.24
CA LEU A 26 5.78 2.16 -8.07
C LEU A 26 4.29 1.92 -8.30
N PHE A 27 3.63 1.35 -7.32
CA PHE A 27 2.18 1.20 -7.27
C PHE A 27 1.64 1.99 -6.10
N LEU A 28 0.64 2.84 -6.35
CA LEU A 28 -0.02 3.62 -5.31
C LEU A 28 -1.31 2.91 -4.91
N ALA A 29 -1.36 2.41 -3.68
CA ALA A 29 -2.52 1.74 -3.13
C ALA A 29 -3.33 2.74 -2.30
N HIS A 30 -4.62 2.86 -2.62
CA HIS A 30 -5.56 3.71 -1.88
C HIS A 30 -6.90 2.98 -1.76
N ASP A 31 -7.71 3.42 -0.81
CA ASP A 31 -9.09 2.99 -0.66
C ASP A 31 -9.94 3.48 -1.85
N VAL A 32 -10.96 2.70 -2.21
CA VAL A 32 -11.97 2.99 -3.22
C VAL A 32 -13.03 3.98 -2.70
N GLU A 33 -13.21 4.13 -1.38
CA GLU A 33 -14.25 4.99 -0.78
C GLU A 33 -13.83 6.47 -0.62
N GLY A 34 -12.55 6.82 -0.81
CA GLY A 34 -12.01 8.12 -0.39
C GLY A 34 -11.63 9.09 -1.52
N TRP A 35 -12.46 10.11 -1.75
CA TRP A 35 -12.20 11.20 -2.72
C TRP A 35 -10.85 11.90 -2.51
N VAL A 36 -10.38 11.99 -1.26
CA VAL A 36 -9.11 12.64 -0.88
C VAL A 36 -7.90 11.79 -1.26
N LEU A 37 -7.87 10.52 -0.88
CA LEU A 37 -6.73 9.64 -1.16
C LEU A 37 -6.59 9.36 -2.67
N GLU A 38 -7.68 9.39 -3.43
CA GLU A 38 -7.60 9.30 -4.89
C GLU A 38 -6.95 10.55 -5.51
N TYR A 39 -7.27 11.75 -5.00
CA TYR A 39 -6.61 12.97 -5.43
C TYR A 39 -5.12 12.95 -5.09
N GLU A 40 -4.75 12.56 -3.87
CA GLU A 40 -3.37 12.40 -3.45
C GLU A 40 -2.62 11.37 -4.30
N ALA A 41 -3.25 10.24 -4.62
CA ALA A 41 -2.68 9.24 -5.52
C ALA A 41 -2.34 9.84 -6.89
N ARG A 42 -3.26 10.64 -7.47
CA ARG A 42 -3.01 11.31 -8.76
C ARG A 42 -1.87 12.32 -8.67
N GLN A 43 -1.78 13.10 -7.60
CA GLN A 43 -0.67 14.06 -7.44
C GLN A 43 0.67 13.36 -7.23
N LEU A 44 0.69 12.29 -6.43
CA LEU A 44 1.90 11.51 -6.20
C LEU A 44 2.34 10.77 -7.47
N GLU A 45 1.40 10.26 -8.26
CA GLU A 45 1.69 9.66 -9.58
C GLU A 45 2.29 10.70 -10.54
N ARG A 46 1.70 11.90 -10.62
CA ARG A 46 2.28 13.01 -11.42
C ARG A 46 3.69 13.37 -10.97
N THR A 47 3.92 13.45 -9.66
CA THR A 47 5.24 13.74 -9.08
C THR A 47 6.23 12.63 -9.42
N ALA A 48 5.84 11.37 -9.25
CA ALA A 48 6.65 10.22 -9.62
C ALA A 48 7.04 10.26 -11.10
N HIS A 49 6.08 10.54 -11.99
CA HIS A 49 6.35 10.68 -13.42
C HIS A 49 7.30 11.83 -13.75
N ALA A 50 7.13 13.00 -13.10
CA ALA A 50 8.03 14.14 -13.27
C ALA A 50 9.48 13.80 -12.86
N LEU A 51 9.65 12.92 -11.87
CA LEU A 51 10.94 12.41 -11.41
C LEU A 51 11.47 11.22 -12.24
N GLY A 52 10.79 10.82 -13.32
CA GLY A 52 11.15 9.67 -14.15
C GLY A 52 10.86 8.30 -13.52
N VAL A 53 10.13 8.28 -12.39
CA VAL A 53 9.69 7.03 -11.75
C VAL A 53 8.52 6.46 -12.55
N LYS A 54 8.66 5.18 -12.93
CA LYS A 54 7.60 4.45 -13.63
C LYS A 54 6.54 4.00 -12.62
N THR A 55 5.27 4.31 -12.88
CA THR A 55 4.15 3.76 -12.10
C THR A 55 3.54 2.53 -12.78
N GLY A 56 2.66 1.84 -12.06
CA GLY A 56 1.82 0.78 -12.59
C GLY A 56 0.35 0.94 -12.16
N PRO A 57 -0.59 0.25 -12.81
CA PRO A 57 -2.01 0.45 -12.55
C PRO A 57 -2.40 0.06 -11.12
N THR A 58 -3.08 0.94 -10.37
CA THR A 58 -3.55 0.68 -9.00
C THR A 58 -4.32 -0.63 -8.86
N ARG A 59 -5.16 -0.96 -9.85
CA ARG A 59 -5.93 -2.23 -9.88
C ARG A 59 -5.08 -3.50 -9.84
N TRP A 60 -3.77 -3.42 -10.06
CA TRP A 60 -2.84 -4.55 -10.02
C TRP A 60 -2.15 -4.74 -8.66
N VAL A 61 -2.30 -3.80 -7.71
CA VAL A 61 -1.68 -3.87 -6.37
C VAL A 61 -1.89 -5.24 -5.69
N LYS A 62 -3.10 -5.79 -5.75
CA LYS A 62 -3.41 -7.10 -5.13
C LYS A 62 -2.76 -8.30 -5.82
N GLY A 63 -2.25 -8.13 -7.04
CA GLY A 63 -1.67 -9.19 -7.86
C GLY A 63 -0.17 -9.04 -8.15
N ILE A 64 0.43 -7.87 -7.88
CA ILE A 64 1.81 -7.57 -8.23
C ILE A 64 2.80 -8.21 -7.25
N GLU A 65 3.96 -8.59 -7.77
CA GLU A 65 5.05 -9.20 -7.02
C GLU A 65 6.39 -8.56 -7.44
N ARG A 66 7.37 -8.53 -6.52
CA ARG A 66 8.72 -7.98 -6.75
C ARG A 66 8.76 -6.50 -7.18
N GLN A 67 7.74 -5.70 -6.86
CA GLN A 67 7.68 -4.26 -7.16
C GLN A 67 7.60 -3.42 -5.88
N SER A 68 7.47 -2.10 -6.00
CA SER A 68 7.30 -1.20 -4.86
C SER A 68 5.84 -0.80 -4.75
N ILE A 69 5.23 -0.97 -3.58
CA ILE A 69 3.85 -0.58 -3.30
C ILE A 69 3.87 0.45 -2.18
N PHE A 70 3.28 1.62 -2.43
CA PHE A 70 3.09 2.65 -1.43
C PHE A 70 1.60 2.82 -1.15
N HIS A 71 1.21 2.55 0.09
CA HIS A 71 -0.14 2.65 0.60
C HIS A 71 -0.38 4.05 1.17
N LEU A 72 -1.37 4.77 0.66
CA LEU A 72 -1.62 6.16 1.08
C LEU A 72 -2.25 6.28 2.49
N SER A 73 -2.53 5.15 3.14
CA SER A 73 -2.92 5.11 4.54
C SER A 73 -2.53 3.76 5.16
N GLN A 74 -2.19 3.78 6.44
CA GLN A 74 -2.01 2.62 7.30
C GLN A 74 -3.17 1.62 7.18
N PHE A 75 -4.40 2.11 7.00
CA PHE A 75 -5.59 1.26 6.94
C PHE A 75 -5.58 0.30 5.75
N THR A 76 -5.05 0.73 4.62
CA THR A 76 -5.06 -0.07 3.39
C THR A 76 -4.05 -1.23 3.41
N LEU A 77 -3.14 -1.26 4.39
CA LEU A 77 -2.15 -2.31 4.58
C LEU A 77 -2.29 -3.05 5.92
N LEU A 78 -2.48 -2.33 7.02
CA LEU A 78 -2.30 -2.84 8.38
C LEU A 78 -3.59 -3.35 9.05
N LEU A 79 -4.77 -3.04 8.51
CA LEU A 79 -6.05 -3.57 9.03
C LEU A 79 -6.27 -5.05 8.69
N HIS A 80 -5.53 -5.58 7.73
CA HIS A 80 -5.69 -6.94 7.24
C HIS A 80 -4.34 -7.62 7.10
N ASP A 81 -4.33 -8.96 7.13
CA ASP A 81 -3.13 -9.71 6.79
C ASP A 81 -2.70 -9.43 5.34
N PHE A 82 -1.40 -9.21 5.17
CA PHE A 82 -0.78 -9.03 3.87
C PHE A 82 0.31 -10.07 3.62
N ASP A 83 0.51 -10.40 2.35
CA ASP A 83 1.63 -11.19 1.86
C ASP A 83 2.53 -10.27 1.03
N ARG A 84 3.78 -10.12 1.49
CA ARG A 84 4.76 -9.22 0.89
C ARG A 84 5.10 -9.61 -0.55
N ARG A 85 5.11 -10.90 -0.91
CA ARG A 85 5.41 -11.37 -2.28
C ARG A 85 6.65 -10.72 -2.91
N LYS A 86 7.69 -10.55 -2.08
CA LYS A 86 8.95 -9.88 -2.43
C LYS A 86 8.78 -8.42 -2.89
N ASN A 87 7.62 -7.80 -2.66
CA ASN A 87 7.42 -6.38 -2.86
C ASN A 87 8.16 -5.59 -1.77
N ARG A 88 8.51 -4.35 -2.10
CA ARG A 88 8.83 -3.33 -1.09
C ARG A 88 7.54 -2.65 -0.66
N LEU A 89 7.28 -2.60 0.63
CA LEU A 89 6.04 -2.07 1.19
C LEU A 89 6.31 -0.76 1.91
N GLY A 90 5.66 0.29 1.45
CA GLY A 90 5.63 1.58 2.12
C GLY A 90 4.21 2.00 2.43
N PHE A 91 4.02 2.82 3.46
CA PHE A 91 2.73 3.46 3.69
C PHE A 91 2.85 4.82 4.38
N ALA A 92 1.83 5.66 4.23
CA ALA A 92 1.64 6.84 5.05
C ALA A 92 0.86 6.49 6.32
N TYR A 93 1.44 6.76 7.49
CA TYR A 93 0.74 6.67 8.78
C TYR A 93 -0.07 7.95 8.95
N PHE A 94 -1.31 7.90 8.48
CA PHE A 94 -2.18 9.05 8.32
C PHE A 94 -3.14 9.18 9.50
N HIS A 95 -2.86 10.10 10.40
CA HIS A 95 -3.66 10.41 11.60
C HIS A 95 -3.93 9.23 12.55
N GLY A 96 -4.44 9.58 13.74
CA GLY A 96 -4.97 8.67 14.74
C GLY A 96 -3.95 7.99 15.62
N ARG A 97 -4.17 8.09 16.92
CA ARG A 97 -3.25 7.57 17.94
C ARG A 97 -3.79 6.24 18.48
N PRO A 98 -2.94 5.22 18.67
CA PRO A 98 -3.32 4.06 19.46
C PRO A 98 -3.86 4.48 20.84
N GLY A 99 -4.92 3.81 21.31
CA GLY A 99 -5.63 4.12 22.54
C GLY A 99 -6.64 5.26 22.43
N THR A 100 -7.02 5.69 21.23
CA THR A 100 -8.09 6.69 21.05
C THR A 100 -9.46 6.07 21.33
N PRO A 101 -10.25 6.57 22.32
CA PRO A 101 -11.55 6.00 22.64
C PRO A 101 -12.50 6.00 21.44
N GLY A 102 -13.16 4.87 21.19
CA GLY A 102 -14.11 4.71 20.09
C GLY A 102 -13.49 4.51 18.71
N MET A 103 -12.16 4.40 18.60
CA MET A 103 -11.46 4.21 17.32
C MET A 103 -10.48 3.02 17.37
N PRO A 104 -10.98 1.78 17.55
CA PRO A 104 -10.15 0.58 17.70
C PRO A 104 -9.29 0.23 16.47
N GLU A 105 -9.62 0.78 15.29
CA GLU A 105 -8.86 0.60 14.05
C GLU A 105 -7.42 1.10 14.15
N PHE A 106 -7.15 2.11 14.97
CA PHE A 106 -5.79 2.62 15.20
C PHE A 106 -4.97 1.64 16.04
N ASP A 107 -5.57 1.03 17.05
CA ASP A 107 -4.95 -0.03 17.84
C ASP A 107 -4.66 -1.26 16.99
N ALA A 108 -5.61 -1.64 16.13
CA ALA A 108 -5.42 -2.76 15.21
C ALA A 108 -4.25 -2.53 14.24
N CYS A 109 -4.16 -1.33 13.64
CA CYS A 109 -3.06 -0.97 12.76
C CYS A 109 -1.71 -0.98 13.50
N PHE A 110 -1.67 -0.38 14.69
CA PHE A 110 -0.46 -0.32 15.51
C PHE A 110 0.02 -1.71 15.93
N GLU A 111 -0.88 -2.58 16.35
CA GLU A 111 -0.54 -3.94 16.73
C GLU A 111 -0.02 -4.76 15.54
N THR A 112 -0.62 -4.61 14.35
CA THR A 112 -0.07 -5.23 13.13
C THR A 112 1.32 -4.68 12.79
N LEU A 113 1.52 -3.36 12.86
CA LEU A 113 2.81 -2.74 12.64
C LEU A 113 3.84 -3.28 13.65
N ARG A 114 3.51 -3.30 14.93
CA ARG A 114 4.38 -3.81 16.01
C ARG A 114 4.81 -5.26 15.77
N ARG A 115 3.91 -6.12 15.30
CA ARG A 115 4.22 -7.53 15.00
C ARG A 115 5.05 -7.71 13.73
N ARG A 116 4.84 -6.86 12.71
CA ARG A 116 5.32 -7.10 11.34
C ARG A 116 6.22 -6.00 10.76
N HIS A 117 6.70 -5.06 11.58
CA HIS A 117 7.49 -3.91 11.09
C HIS A 117 8.74 -4.33 10.31
N ALA A 118 9.34 -5.49 10.58
CA ALA A 118 10.48 -6.02 9.83
C ALA A 118 10.16 -6.33 8.35
N GLU A 119 8.88 -6.45 8.00
CA GLU A 119 8.41 -6.67 6.62
C GLU A 119 8.07 -5.36 5.89
N ILE A 120 8.14 -4.21 6.57
CA ILE A 120 7.84 -2.88 6.05
C ILE A 120 9.13 -2.17 5.69
N ASP A 121 9.22 -1.64 4.47
CA ASP A 121 10.41 -0.97 3.96
C ASP A 121 10.37 0.56 4.18
N ARG A 122 9.17 1.16 4.31
CA ARG A 122 9.02 2.61 4.51
C ARG A 122 7.77 2.97 5.29
N VAL A 123 7.91 3.88 6.24
CA VAL A 123 6.77 4.59 6.85
C VAL A 123 6.97 6.08 6.59
N GLN A 124 5.97 6.73 6.01
CA GLN A 124 5.88 8.18 5.95
C GLN A 124 4.95 8.63 7.07
N VAL A 125 5.38 9.58 7.89
CA VAL A 125 4.57 10.15 8.97
C VAL A 125 4.43 11.65 8.70
N THR A 126 3.24 12.19 8.89
CA THR A 126 2.95 13.62 8.69
C THR A 126 2.12 14.14 9.86
N SER A 127 2.76 14.50 10.96
CA SER A 127 2.10 15.12 12.12
C SER A 127 3.14 15.78 13.00
N SER A 128 2.80 16.84 13.74
CA SER A 128 3.60 17.36 14.86
C SER A 128 3.25 16.71 16.22
N ALA A 129 2.27 15.81 16.21
CA ALA A 129 1.92 14.90 17.31
C ALA A 129 2.32 13.45 16.99
N MET A 130 2.88 13.21 15.80
CA MET A 130 3.67 12.04 15.41
C MET A 130 5.02 12.43 14.77
N GLU A 131 5.43 13.70 14.89
CA GLU A 131 6.74 14.09 15.41
C GLU A 131 6.62 14.00 16.94
#